data_AF-A0A6G1RND7-F1
#
_entry.id   AF-A0A6G1RND7-F1
#
_cell.length_a   1.000
_cell.length_b   1.000
_cell.length_c   1.000
_cell.angle_alpha   90.00
_cell.angle_beta   90.00
_cell.angle_gamma   90.00
#
_symmetry.space_group_name_H-M   'P 1'
#
loop_
_entity.id
_entity.type
_entity.pdbx_description
1 polymer ?
#
loop_
_entity_poly.entity_id
_entity_poly.type
_entity_poly.pdbx_seq_one_letter_code
_entity_poly.pdbx_strand_id
1 'polypeptide(L)'
;LKPANPTEEGLASLHSVLFRKQPFLWRAALLYYTIERASRLSFSALFQDLEQYVQDAGVRWEYCVRAKRGQTDTSQPGCFSKDQVYLDGILRILRHRQTIDFPLLAALGKVSYEDVNR
;
A
#
# COMPACT_ATOMS: atom_id res chain seq x y z
N LEU A 1 12.29 6.17 18.61
CA LEU A 1 11.05 6.34 17.85
C LEU A 1 10.97 5.25 16.81
N LYS A 2 9.87 4.50 16.77
CA LYS A 2 9.65 3.50 15.71
C LYS A 2 9.33 4.24 14.40
N PRO A 3 9.60 3.64 13.23
CA PRO A 3 9.32 4.30 11.96
C PRO A 3 7.83 4.66 11.87
N ALA A 4 7.51 5.95 11.72
CA ALA A 4 6.15 6.45 11.54
C ALA A 4 5.48 5.95 10.24
N ASN A 5 6.30 5.46 9.31
CA ASN A 5 5.97 5.19 7.91
C ASN A 5 4.71 4.32 7.70
N PRO A 6 4.47 3.23 8.46
CA PRO A 6 3.24 2.46 8.30
C PRO A 6 2.01 3.21 8.84
N THR A 7 2.18 4.02 9.89
CA THR A 7 1.08 4.73 10.54
C THR A 7 0.59 5.89 9.68
N GLU A 8 1.52 6.75 9.22
CA GLU A 8 1.19 7.92 8.41
C GLU A 8 0.56 7.53 7.08
N GLU A 9 1.21 6.61 6.35
CA GLU A 9 0.71 6.12 5.06
C GLU A 9 -0.60 5.34 5.20
N GLY A 10 -0.74 4.59 6.30
CA GLY A 10 -1.99 3.90 6.65
C GLY A 10 -3.14 4.87 6.89
N LEU A 11 -2.90 5.95 7.64
CA LEU A 11 -3.92 6.93 7.99
C LEU A 11 -4.36 7.72 6.76
N ALA A 12 -3.40 8.16 5.95
CA ALA A 12 -3.66 8.81 4.67
C ALA A 12 -4.45 7.89 3.72
N SER A 13 -4.07 6.62 3.64
CA SER A 13 -4.76 5.64 2.79
C SER A 13 -6.19 5.35 3.29
N LEU A 14 -6.40 5.26 4.61
CA LEU A 14 -7.73 5.09 5.20
C LEU A 14 -8.63 6.30 4.92
N HIS A 15 -8.12 7.51 5.08
CA HIS A 15 -8.86 8.75 4.79
C HIS A 15 -9.28 8.85 3.32
N SER A 16 -8.52 8.27 2.39
CA SER A 16 -8.87 8.28 0.97
C SER A 16 -10.17 7.52 0.63
N VAL A 17 -10.62 6.62 1.53
CA VAL A 17 -11.81 5.79 1.34
C VAL A 17 -12.91 6.01 2.37
N LEU A 18 -12.58 6.56 3.55
CA LEU A 18 -13.45 6.62 4.73
C LEU A 18 -14.85 7.21 4.44
N PHE A 19 -14.92 8.24 3.60
CA PHE A 19 -16.15 8.97 3.29
C PHE A 19 -16.83 8.52 1.99
N ARG A 20 -16.36 7.44 1.37
CA ARG A 20 -16.99 6.86 0.18
C ARG A 20 -18.18 6.01 0.60
N LYS A 21 -19.22 5.95 -0.26
CA LYS A 21 -20.40 5.09 -0.06
C LYS A 21 -20.03 3.62 0.22
N GLN A 22 -18.95 3.13 -0.40
CA GLN A 22 -18.38 1.82 -0.18
C GLN A 22 -16.87 1.98 0.06
N PRO A 23 -16.38 1.95 1.30
CA PRO A 23 -14.99 2.23 1.66
C PRO A 23 -14.08 1.02 1.40
N PHE A 24 -14.13 0.44 0.20
CA PHE A 24 -13.32 -0.71 -0.14
C PHE A 24 -11.83 -0.35 -0.24
N LEU A 25 -10.97 -1.20 0.33
CA LEU A 25 -9.52 -1.07 0.28
C LEU A 25 -8.91 -1.60 -1.02
N TRP A 26 -9.70 -1.67 -2.11
CA TRP A 26 -9.34 -2.34 -3.36
C TRP A 26 -7.97 -1.90 -3.90
N ARG A 27 -7.74 -0.59 -3.95
CA ARG A 27 -6.47 -0.05 -4.47
C ARG A 27 -5.27 -0.44 -3.61
N ALA A 28 -5.39 -0.35 -2.28
CA ALA A 28 -4.31 -0.73 -1.37
C ALA A 28 -4.05 -2.25 -1.43
N ALA A 29 -5.11 -3.05 -1.53
CA ALA A 29 -5.03 -4.50 -1.70
C ALA A 29 -4.35 -4.89 -3.01
N LEU A 30 -4.76 -4.28 -4.12
CA LEU A 30 -4.20 -4.55 -5.43
C LEU A 30 -2.72 -4.12 -5.52
N LEU A 31 -2.34 -2.98 -4.94
CA LEU A 31 -0.94 -2.57 -4.83
C LEU A 31 -0.12 -3.61 -4.06
N TYR A 32 -0.60 -4.06 -2.91
CA TYR A 32 0.08 -5.08 -2.11
C TYR A 32 0.27 -6.38 -2.89
N TYR A 33 -0.80 -6.87 -3.53
CA TYR A 33 -0.78 -8.05 -4.40
C TYR A 33 0.23 -7.87 -5.54
N THR A 34 0.19 -6.73 -6.24
CA THR A 34 1.09 -6.44 -7.38
C THR A 34 2.56 -6.53 -6.95
N ILE A 35 2.93 -5.98 -5.80
CA ILE A 35 4.29 -6.07 -5.28
C ILE A 35 4.69 -7.52 -4.98
N GLU A 36 3.81 -8.27 -4.32
CA GLU A 36 4.05 -9.69 -4.00
C GLU A 36 4.31 -10.50 -5.28
N ARG A 37 3.46 -10.33 -6.30
CA ARG A 37 3.61 -11.01 -7.60
C ARG A 37 4.86 -10.55 -8.34
N ALA A 38 5.14 -9.24 -8.35
CA ALA A 38 6.34 -8.68 -8.99
C ALA A 38 7.63 -9.29 -8.42
N SER A 39 7.66 -9.63 -7.12
CA SER A 39 8.81 -10.29 -6.50
C SER A 39 9.14 -11.67 -7.08
N ARG A 40 8.18 -12.30 -7.79
CA ARG A 40 8.30 -13.65 -8.36
C ARG A 40 8.20 -13.70 -9.89
N LEU A 41 7.61 -12.68 -10.51
CA LEU A 41 7.31 -12.65 -11.95
C LEU A 41 8.19 -11.65 -12.69
N SER A 42 8.38 -11.85 -13.99
CA SER A 42 8.88 -10.81 -14.90
C SER A 42 7.84 -9.68 -15.08
N PHE A 43 8.23 -8.56 -15.69
CA PHE A 43 7.29 -7.48 -16.01
C PHE A 43 6.16 -7.95 -16.93
N SER A 44 6.47 -8.67 -18.00
CA SER A 44 5.47 -9.16 -18.95
C SER A 44 4.51 -10.17 -18.32
N ALA A 45 5.02 -11.09 -17.50
CA ALA A 45 4.20 -12.04 -16.77
C ALA A 45 3.33 -11.35 -15.72
N LEU A 46 3.84 -10.34 -15.02
CA LEU A 46 3.05 -9.53 -14.08
C LEU A 46 1.93 -8.78 -14.80
N PHE A 47 2.20 -8.19 -15.97
CA PHE A 47 1.20 -7.48 -16.76
C PHE A 47 0.04 -8.38 -17.18
N GLN A 48 0.33 -9.63 -17.55
CA GLN A 48 -0.69 -10.65 -17.83
C GLN A 48 -1.41 -11.10 -16.56
N ASP A 49 -0.69 -11.34 -15.46
CA ASP A 49 -1.27 -11.77 -14.18
C ASP A 49 -2.30 -10.76 -13.64
N LEU A 50 -2.06 -9.45 -13.82
CA LEU A 50 -2.98 -8.40 -13.35
C LEU A 50 -4.26 -8.27 -14.18
N GLU A 51 -4.36 -8.90 -15.36
CA GLU A 51 -5.55 -8.82 -16.23
C GLU A 51 -6.82 -9.30 -15.54
N GLN A 52 -6.69 -10.30 -14.65
CA GLN A 52 -7.83 -10.84 -13.89
C GLN A 52 -8.48 -9.80 -12.96
N TYR A 53 -7.77 -8.72 -12.61
CA TYR A 53 -8.24 -7.67 -11.70
C TYR A 53 -8.36 -6.30 -12.36
N VAL A 54 -7.57 -6.03 -13.40
CA VAL A 54 -7.49 -4.74 -14.08
C VAL A 54 -7.55 -4.98 -15.58
N GLN A 55 -8.71 -4.74 -16.18
CA GLN A 55 -8.90 -4.94 -17.62
C GLN A 55 -8.17 -3.89 -18.46
N ASP A 56 -8.21 -2.64 -18.02
CA ASP A 56 -7.56 -1.52 -18.71
C ASP A 56 -6.03 -1.70 -18.75
N ALA A 57 -5.48 -1.76 -19.96
CA ALA A 57 -4.07 -1.99 -20.20
C ALA A 57 -3.18 -0.84 -19.70
N GLY A 58 -3.64 0.41 -19.79
CA GLY A 58 -2.90 1.58 -19.32
C GLY A 58 -2.78 1.55 -17.80
N VAL A 59 -3.87 1.26 -17.09
CA VAL A 59 -3.85 1.11 -15.63
C VAL A 59 -2.95 -0.06 -15.22
N ARG A 60 -3.03 -1.22 -15.88
CA ARG A 60 -2.12 -2.36 -15.62
C ARG A 60 -0.65 -1.99 -15.78
N TRP A 61 -0.32 -1.27 -16.84
CA TRP A 61 1.02 -0.80 -17.11
C TRP A 61 1.55 0.05 -15.96
N GLU A 62 0.75 1.00 -15.46
CA GLU A 62 1.12 1.85 -14.32
C GLU A 62 1.42 1.02 -13.05
N TYR A 63 0.61 0.00 -12.75
CA TYR A 63 0.88 -0.93 -11.64
C TYR A 63 2.21 -1.67 -11.83
N CYS A 64 2.47 -2.18 -13.02
CA CYS A 64 3.70 -2.92 -13.33
C CYS A 64 4.94 -2.02 -13.23
N VAL A 65 4.91 -0.83 -13.83
CA VAL A 65 6.00 0.16 -13.75
C VAL A 65 6.29 0.52 -12.31
N ARG A 66 5.24 0.78 -11.53
CA ARG A 66 5.40 1.17 -10.12
C ARG A 66 6.04 0.06 -9.30
N ALA A 67 5.68 -1.20 -9.55
CA ALA A 67 6.23 -2.37 -8.88
C ALA A 67 7.65 -2.74 -9.34
N LYS A 68 8.01 -2.45 -10.59
CA LYS A 68 9.28 -2.87 -11.21
C LYS A 68 10.30 -1.74 -11.36
N ARG A 69 9.95 -0.50 -10.97
CA ARG A 69 10.83 0.67 -11.11
C ARG A 69 12.17 0.47 -10.40
N GLY A 70 13.22 1.00 -11.03
CA GLY A 70 14.58 0.91 -10.52
C GLY A 70 15.28 -0.43 -10.78
N GLN A 71 14.62 -1.41 -11.38
CA GLN A 71 15.28 -2.62 -11.86
C GLN A 71 15.97 -2.37 -13.21
N THR A 72 17.19 -2.87 -13.34
CA THR A 72 17.96 -2.82 -14.59
C THR A 72 17.44 -3.81 -15.63
N ASP A 73 17.10 -5.03 -15.19
CA ASP A 73 16.51 -6.07 -16.04
C ASP A 73 15.15 -6.49 -15.47
N THR A 74 14.09 -6.11 -16.19
CA THR A 74 12.70 -6.37 -15.80
C THR A 74 12.19 -7.72 -16.29
N SER A 75 13.00 -8.50 -17.03
CA SER A 75 12.73 -9.90 -17.33
C SER A 75 12.88 -10.79 -16.09
N GLN A 76 13.65 -10.33 -15.09
CA GLN A 76 13.89 -11.06 -13.85
C GLN A 76 12.84 -10.74 -12.75
N PRO A 77 12.65 -11.66 -11.80
CA PRO A 77 11.91 -11.38 -10.57
C PRO A 77 12.50 -10.21 -9.77
N GLY A 78 11.65 -9.56 -8.97
CA GLY A 78 12.05 -8.50 -8.04
C GLY A 78 11.10 -7.31 -8.09
N CYS A 79 11.10 -6.50 -7.03
CA CYS A 79 10.11 -5.44 -6.88
C CYS A 79 10.61 -4.26 -6.05
N PHE A 80 9.99 -3.11 -6.26
CA PHE A 80 10.08 -1.94 -5.41
C PHE A 80 8.93 -1.97 -4.40
N SER A 81 9.17 -2.49 -3.20
CA SER A 81 8.11 -2.89 -2.26
C SER A 81 7.42 -1.78 -1.47
N LYS A 82 7.72 -0.51 -1.75
CA LYS A 82 7.23 0.64 -0.97
C LYS A 82 5.71 0.65 -0.83
N ASP A 83 4.96 0.26 -1.87
CA ASP A 83 3.50 0.38 -1.87
C ASP A 83 2.79 -0.63 -0.96
N GLN A 84 3.49 -1.65 -0.44
CA GLN A 84 2.90 -2.56 0.55
C GLN A 84 2.54 -1.83 1.85
N VAL A 85 3.20 -0.71 2.14
CA VAL A 85 2.99 0.09 3.35
C VAL A 85 1.56 0.61 3.46
N TYR A 86 0.86 0.84 2.34
CA TYR A 86 -0.49 1.39 2.36
C TYR A 86 -1.47 0.41 3.01
N LEU A 87 -1.50 -0.84 2.53
CA LEU A 87 -2.40 -1.86 3.09
C LEU A 87 -1.97 -2.25 4.49
N ASP A 88 -0.68 -2.50 4.71
CA ASP A 88 -0.15 -2.84 6.04
C ASP A 88 -0.48 -1.76 7.07
N GLY A 89 -0.28 -0.49 6.69
CA GLY A 89 -0.63 0.66 7.52
C GLY A 89 -2.11 0.74 7.86
N ILE A 90 -2.99 0.60 6.86
CA ILE A 90 -4.45 0.58 7.09
C ILE A 90 -4.82 -0.56 8.05
N LEU A 91 -4.30 -1.77 7.83
CA LEU A 91 -4.62 -2.93 8.67
C LEU A 91 -4.15 -2.75 10.11
N ARG A 92 -2.98 -2.13 10.33
CA ARG A 92 -2.48 -1.79 11.67
C ARG A 92 -3.41 -0.78 12.36
N ILE A 93 -3.78 0.30 11.69
CA ILE A 93 -4.70 1.31 12.25
C ILE A 93 -6.05 0.67 12.57
N LEU A 94 -6.63 -0.09 11.64
CA LEU A 94 -7.91 -0.74 11.86
C LEU A 94 -7.83 -1.75 13.01
N ARG A 95 -6.73 -2.51 13.15
CA ARG A 95 -6.51 -3.44 14.27
C ARG A 95 -6.52 -2.72 15.62
N HIS A 96 -5.96 -1.52 15.69
CA HIS A 96 -5.83 -0.73 16.93
C HIS A 96 -6.85 0.42 17.04
N ARG A 97 -7.89 0.44 16.21
CA ARG A 97 -8.85 1.56 16.10
C ARG A 97 -9.59 1.93 17.39
N GLN A 98 -9.66 1.01 18.36
CA GLN A 98 -10.30 1.28 19.65
C GLN A 98 -9.33 1.81 20.71
N THR A 99 -8.02 1.67 20.46
CA THR A 99 -6.95 2.03 21.40
C THR A 99 -6.16 3.26 20.95
N ILE A 100 -6.27 3.64 19.67
CA ILE A 100 -5.61 4.83 19.11
C ILE A 100 -6.42 6.08 19.47
N ASP A 101 -5.75 7.05 20.07
CA ASP A 101 -6.25 8.44 20.15
C ASP A 101 -6.00 9.12 18.80
N PHE A 102 -7.03 9.13 17.95
CA PHE A 102 -6.95 9.72 16.60
C PHE A 102 -6.74 11.24 16.60
N PRO A 103 -7.42 12.05 17.45
CA PRO A 103 -7.11 13.47 17.59
C PRO A 103 -5.64 13.74 17.93
N LEU A 104 -5.07 12.99 18.89
CA LEU A 104 -3.68 13.14 19.27
C LEU A 104 -2.73 12.69 18.14
N LEU A 105 -3.01 11.54 17.52
CA LEU A 105 -2.23 11.04 16.39
C LEU A 105 -2.21 12.04 15.21
N ALA A 106 -3.34 12.66 14.90
CA ALA A 106 -3.44 13.66 13.84
C ALA A 106 -2.70 14.96 14.19
N ALA A 107 -2.67 15.36 15.47
CA ALA A 107 -1.97 16.56 15.93
C ALA A 107 -0.44 16.38 15.95
N LEU A 108 0.06 15.16 16.22
CA LEU A 108 1.50 14.86 16.30
C LEU A 108 2.16 14.67 14.92
N GLY A 109 1.39 14.37 13.87
CA GLY A 109 1.90 14.23 12.51
C GLY A 109 2.80 12.99 12.33
N LYS A 110 4.11 13.19 12.15
CA LYS A 110 5.08 12.13 11.79
C LYS A 110 5.49 11.26 12.98
N VAL A 111 4.53 10.63 13.63
CA VAL A 111 4.73 9.76 14.81
C VAL A 111 4.08 8.40 14.59
N SER A 112 4.72 7.34 15.06
CA SER A 112 4.15 5.99 15.07
C SER A 112 3.00 5.91 16.08
N TYR A 113 1.91 5.19 15.77
CA TYR A 113 0.79 5.02 16.73
C TYR A 113 1.25 4.41 18.06
N GLU A 114 2.33 3.62 18.04
CA GLU A 114 2.92 2.96 19.21
C GLU A 114 3.67 3.92 20.13
N ASP A 115 4.03 5.11 19.63
CA ASP A 115 4.76 6.12 20.38
C ASP A 115 3.84 7.27 20.87
N VAL A 116 2.52 7.20 20.62
CA VAL A 116 1.55 8.28 20.95
C VAL A 116 1.37 8.46 22.46
N ASN A 117 1.41 7.38 23.24
CA ASN A 117 1.18 7.40 24.69
C ASN A 117 2.48 7.30 25.51
N ARG A 118 3.63 7.63 24.89
CA ARG A 118 4.95 7.35 25.43
C ARG A 118 5.72 8.61 25.83
#